data_AF-A0A815QN22-F1
#
_entry.id   AF-A0A815QN22-F1
#
_cell.length_a   1.000
_cell.length_b   1.000
_cell.length_c   1.000
_cell.angle_alpha   90.00
_cell.angle_beta   90.00
_cell.angle_gamma   90.00
#
_symmetry.space_group_name_H-M   'P 1'
#
loop_
_entity.id
_entity.type
_entity.pdbx_description
1 polymer ?
#
loop_
_entity_poly.entity_id
_entity_poly.type
_entity_poly.pdbx_seq_one_letter_code
_entity_poly.pdbx_strand_id
1 'polypeptide(L)'
;MSFFSALEEALGKEDKFPLASELITDEANKFFDNLCKKHHVRCTLPRTTDRLIDKLFGHFIERHCLNPTFICEHPQIMSPSGK
;
A
#
# COMPACT_ATOMS: atom_id res chain seq x y z
N MET A 1 -11.52 6.90 -6.80
CA MET A 1 -10.45 5.93 -7.09
C MET A 1 -10.21 5.12 -5.83
N SER A 2 -10.32 3.80 -5.89
CA SER A 2 -10.00 2.94 -4.76
C SER A 2 -8.48 2.92 -4.55
N PHE A 3 -8.04 2.94 -3.28
CA PHE A 3 -6.64 3.01 -2.87
C PHE A 3 -5.74 1.98 -3.59
N PHE A 4 -6.20 0.73 -3.66
CA PHE A 4 -5.45 -0.35 -4.32
C PHE A 4 -5.32 -0.16 -5.82
N SER A 5 -6.37 0.30 -6.49
CA SER A 5 -6.36 0.51 -7.95
C SER A 5 -5.36 1.59 -8.35
N ALA A 6 -5.23 2.67 -7.57
CA ALA A 6 -4.25 3.72 -7.84
C ALA A 6 -2.81 3.22 -7.63
N LEU A 7 -2.60 2.42 -6.58
CA LEU A 7 -1.30 1.82 -6.28
C LEU A 7 -0.88 0.81 -7.35
N GLU A 8 -1.80 -0.04 -7.81
CA GLU A 8 -1.60 -0.98 -8.93
C GLU A 8 -1.22 -0.25 -10.22
N GLU A 9 -1.87 0.88 -10.53
CA GLU A 9 -1.52 1.68 -11.70
C GLU A 9 -0.14 2.33 -11.58
N ALA A 10 0.21 2.83 -10.39
CA ALA A 10 1.51 3.45 -10.15
C ALA A 10 2.68 2.44 -10.16
N LEU A 11 2.42 1.20 -9.73
CA LEU A 11 3.39 0.09 -9.75
C LEU A 11 3.46 -0.64 -11.09
N GLY A 12 2.50 -0.40 -11.99
CA GLY A 12 2.55 -0.84 -13.39
C GLY A 12 1.65 -2.00 -13.79
N LYS A 13 0.61 -2.37 -13.00
CA LYS A 13 -0.34 -3.49 -13.29
C LYS A 13 0.30 -4.87 -13.53
N GLU A 14 1.62 -5.03 -13.37
CA GLU A 14 2.33 -6.28 -13.60
C GLU A 14 2.22 -7.26 -12.42
N ASP A 15 2.08 -6.72 -11.21
CA ASP A 15 2.05 -7.49 -9.97
C ASP A 15 0.59 -7.61 -9.47
N LYS A 16 0.03 -8.83 -9.44
CA LYS A 16 -1.33 -9.07 -8.93
C LYS A 16 -1.38 -8.81 -7.44
N PHE A 17 -2.15 -7.80 -7.04
CA PHE A 17 -2.36 -7.52 -5.62
C PHE A 17 -3.23 -8.60 -4.97
N PRO A 18 -2.84 -9.08 -3.77
CA PRO A 18 -3.69 -9.98 -2.99
C PRO A 18 -4.99 -9.28 -2.57
N LEU A 19 -6.06 -10.07 -2.37
CA LEU A 19 -7.36 -9.54 -1.96
C LEU A 19 -7.27 -8.90 -0.57
N ALA A 20 -8.18 -7.97 -0.26
CA ALA A 20 -8.22 -7.30 1.04
C ALA A 20 -8.26 -8.26 2.24
N SER A 21 -8.94 -9.41 2.11
CA SER A 21 -8.98 -10.47 3.13
C SER A 21 -7.65 -11.20 3.30
N GLU A 22 -6.80 -11.24 2.26
CA GLU A 22 -5.51 -11.92 2.27
C GLU A 22 -4.37 -11.01 2.74
N LEU A 23 -4.58 -9.69 2.87
CA LEU A 23 -3.57 -8.74 3.36
C LEU A 23 -3.04 -9.04 4.78
N ILE A 24 -3.81 -9.83 5.54
CA ILE A 24 -3.49 -10.22 6.92
C ILE A 24 -2.57 -11.45 6.95
N THR A 25 -2.40 -12.17 5.82
CA THR A 25 -1.54 -13.35 5.75
C THR A 25 -0.06 -12.97 5.65
N ASP A 26 0.80 -13.88 6.11
CA ASP A 26 2.26 -13.73 6.03
C ASP A 26 2.77 -13.70 4.57
N GLU A 27 2.04 -14.37 3.66
CA GLU A 27 2.32 -14.37 2.22
C GLU A 27 2.14 -12.97 1.62
N ALA A 28 1.03 -12.30 1.94
CA ALA A 28 0.83 -10.92 1.51
C ALA A 28 1.90 -10.00 2.09
N ASN A 29 2.26 -10.15 3.37
CA ASN A 29 3.32 -9.36 3.99
C ASN A 29 4.66 -9.47 3.23
N LYS A 30 5.09 -10.70 2.94
CA LYS A 30 6.31 -10.96 2.16
C LYS A 30 6.24 -10.40 0.75
N PHE A 31 5.07 -10.48 0.11
CA PHE A 31 4.85 -9.88 -1.20
C PHE A 31 5.09 -8.36 -1.16
N PHE A 32 4.46 -7.64 -0.23
CA PHE A 32 4.66 -6.20 -0.08
C PHE A 32 6.08 -5.83 0.36
N ASP A 33 6.72 -6.66 1.18
CA ASP A 33 8.11 -6.43 1.58
C ASP A 33 9.08 -6.54 0.40
N ASN A 34 8.90 -7.56 -0.44
CA ASN A 34 9.66 -7.73 -1.68
C ASN A 34 9.39 -6.58 -2.65
N LEU A 35 8.14 -6.14 -2.76
CA LEU A 35 7.77 -4.99 -3.59
C LEU A 35 8.44 -3.70 -3.09
N CYS A 36 8.42 -3.45 -1.77
CA CYS A 36 9.15 -2.35 -1.16
C CYS A 36 10.65 -2.42 -1.47
N LYS A 37 11.27 -3.60 -1.41
CA LYS A 37 12.69 -3.78 -1.77
C LYS A 37 12.95 -3.52 -3.26
N LYS A 38 12.12 -4.06 -4.16
CA LYS A 38 12.19 -3.87 -5.62
C LYS A 38 12.15 -2.40 -6.01
N HIS A 39 11.31 -1.62 -5.33
CA HIS A 39 11.14 -0.19 -5.56
C HIS A 39 11.95 0.70 -4.61
N HIS A 40 12.90 0.12 -3.85
CA HIS A 40 13.75 0.83 -2.88
C HIS A 40 13.00 1.68 -1.83
N VAL A 41 11.77 1.29 -1.49
CA VAL A 41 10.96 1.90 -0.44
C VAL A 41 11.49 1.47 0.93
N ARG A 42 11.92 2.45 1.72
CA ARG A 42 12.40 2.22 3.09
C ARG A 42 11.23 2.12 4.07
N CYS A 43 11.07 0.94 4.68
CA CYS A 43 10.15 0.73 5.80
C CYS A 43 10.92 0.35 7.07
N THR A 44 10.79 1.18 8.12
CA THR A 44 11.30 0.87 9.46
C THR A 44 10.36 -0.11 10.17
N LEU A 45 10.87 -0.87 11.14
CA LEU A 45 10.05 -1.77 11.95
C LEU A 45 8.93 -1.00 12.69
N PRO A 46 7.74 -1.61 12.88
CA PRO A 46 7.33 -2.93 12.39
C PRO A 46 6.99 -2.91 10.88
N ARG A 47 7.43 -3.95 10.15
CA ARG A 47 7.16 -4.13 8.71
C ARG A 47 5.87 -4.93 8.51
N THR A 48 4.77 -4.40 9.03
CA THR A 48 3.45 -4.99 8.85
C THR A 48 2.89 -4.65 7.48
N THR A 49 1.94 -5.45 6.99
CA THR A 49 1.40 -5.31 5.64
C THR A 49 0.79 -3.93 5.43
N ASP A 50 0.07 -3.42 6.43
CA ASP A 50 -0.47 -2.05 6.43
C ASP A 50 0.66 -1.01 6.25
N ARG A 51 1.73 -1.04 7.06
CA ARG A 51 2.82 -0.06 6.95
C ARG A 51 3.56 -0.11 5.63
N LEU A 52 3.77 -1.31 5.08
CA LEU A 52 4.44 -1.48 3.79
C LEU A 52 3.60 -0.85 2.68
N ILE A 53 2.28 -1.09 2.71
CA ILE A 53 1.33 -0.52 1.76
C ILE A 53 1.28 1.01 1.87
N ASP A 54 1.21 1.56 3.10
CA ASP A 54 1.24 3.01 3.36
C ASP A 54 2.50 3.64 2.78
N LYS A 55 3.67 3.02 3.00
CA LYS A 55 4.95 3.52 2.49
C LYS A 55 5.06 3.47 0.97
N LEU A 56 4.60 2.39 0.35
CA LEU A 56 4.51 2.30 -1.11
C LEU A 56 3.61 3.40 -1.65
N PHE A 57 2.44 3.58 -1.05
CA PHE A 57 1.50 4.60 -1.47
C PHE A 57 2.08 6.02 -1.34
N GLY A 58 2.68 6.37 -0.21
CA GLY A 58 3.37 7.66 -0.06
C GLY A 58 4.51 7.83 -1.05
N HIS A 59 5.28 6.77 -1.34
CA HIS A 59 6.39 6.89 -2.29
C HIS A 59 5.95 7.11 -3.73
N PHE A 60 4.87 6.44 -4.15
CA PHE A 60 4.41 6.45 -5.55
C PHE A 60 3.35 7.50 -5.84
N ILE A 61 2.38 7.67 -4.93
CA ILE A 61 1.22 8.54 -5.15
C ILE A 61 1.46 9.93 -4.55
N GLU A 62 1.92 10.05 -3.30
CA GLU A 62 2.11 11.36 -2.65
C GLU A 62 3.18 12.20 -3.38
N ARG A 63 4.22 11.56 -3.92
CA ARG A 63 5.26 12.23 -4.72
C ARG A 63 4.78 12.65 -6.11
N HIS A 64 3.78 11.98 -6.67
CA HIS A 64 3.22 12.30 -8.00
C HIS A 64 1.98 13.22 -7.92
N CYS A 65 1.30 13.26 -6.78
CA CYS A 65 0.14 14.13 -6.55
C CYS A 65 0.61 15.53 -6.13
N LEU A 66 0.94 16.37 -7.12
CA LEU A 66 1.13 17.82 -6.95
C LEU A 66 -0.14 18.55 -6.44
N ASN A 67 -1.30 17.89 -6.49
CA ASN A 67 -2.60 18.43 -6.11
C ASN A 67 -3.15 17.62 -4.91
N PRO A 68 -3.79 18.26 -3.90
CA PRO A 68 -4.30 17.58 -2.72
C PRO A 68 -5.34 16.54 -3.13
N THR A 69 -4.95 15.27 -3.13
CA THR A 69 -5.81 14.16 -3.54
C THR A 69 -6.34 13.50 -2.28
N PHE A 70 -7.60 13.74 -1.98
CA PHE A 70 -8.29 13.12 -0.84
C PHE A 70 -8.53 11.64 -1.14
N ILE A 71 -7.82 10.77 -0.42
CA ILE A 71 -7.99 9.32 -0.54
C ILE A 71 -9.07 8.90 0.46
N CYS A 72 -10.29 8.71 -0.05
CA CYS A 72 -11.47 8.49 0.78
C CYS A 72 -11.54 7.12 1.46
N GLU A 73 -10.76 6.11 1.04
CA GLU A 73 -10.92 4.75 1.55
C GLU A 73 -9.57 4.13 1.94
N HIS A 74 -9.16 4.38 3.20
CA HIS A 74 -8.10 3.59 3.82
C HIS A 74 -8.64 2.18 4.11
N PRO A 75 -7.89 1.11 3.82
CA PRO A 75 -8.29 -0.24 4.20
C PRO A 75 -8.53 -0.30 5.72
N GLN A 76 -9.58 -1.02 6.14
CA GLN A 76 -10.09 -1.05 7.52
C GLN A 76 -9.03 -1.42 8.59
N ILE A 77 -7.93 -2.04 8.17
CA ILE A 77 -6.73 -2.36 8.96
C ILE A 77 -5.86 -1.14 9.33
N MET A 78 -5.96 -0.02 8.61
CA MET A 78 -5.15 1.19 8.82
C MET A 78 -5.79 2.23 9.75
N SER A 79 -7.06 2.06 10.13
CA SER A 79 -7.77 2.97 11.01
C SER A 79 -8.38 2.20 12.18
N PRO A 80 -7.78 2.23 13.39
CA PRO A 80 -8.37 1.62 14.59
C PRO A 80 -9.59 2.39 15.13
N SER A 81 -10.16 3.34 14.38
CA SER A 81 -11.27 4.19 14.82
C SER A 81 -12.14 4.62 13.64
N GLY A 82 -12.98 3.71 13.16
CA GLY A 82 -14.22 4.06 12.48
C GLY A 82 -15.38 3.95 13.47
N LYS A 83 -15.85 5.07 14.01
CA LYS A 83 -17.25 5.23 14.38
C LYS A 83 -17.94 5.95 13.24
#